data_AF-A0A962FP60-F1
#
_entry.id   AF-A0A962FP60-F1
#
_cell.length_a   1.000
_cell.length_b   1.000
_cell.length_c   1.000
_cell.angle_alpha   90.00
_cell.angle_beta   90.00
_cell.angle_gamma   90.00
#
_symmetry.space_group_name_H-M   'P 1'
#
loop_
_entity.id
_entity.type
_entity.pdbx_description
1 polymer ?
#
loop_
_entity_poly.entity_id
_entity_poly.type
_entity_poly.pdbx_seq_one_letter_code
_entity_poly.pdbx_strand_id
1 'polypeptide(L)'
;MQQGAGPLAPSLTPWLADRRQINYPDRRKSTVRNDIPRLQRFLQQRFGLTTIEVRPAGKKTDMAEVYIKDEFIGTITRDDEDEETTFYFEMPILEVDFEGV
;
A
#
# COMPACT_ATOMS: atom_id res chain seq x y z
N MET A 1 54.56 -28.83 27.25
CA MET A 1 53.43 -29.09 26.33
C MET A 1 52.57 -27.84 26.32
N GLN A 2 52.75 -26.99 25.30
CA GLN A 2 51.95 -25.78 25.10
C GLN A 2 50.56 -26.20 24.59
N GLN A 3 49.49 -25.63 25.14
CA GLN A 3 48.17 -25.66 24.49
C GLN A 3 47.74 -24.22 24.24
N GLY A 4 47.56 -23.90 22.96
CA GLY A 4 47.23 -22.57 22.49
C GLY A 4 45.81 -22.16 22.85
N ALA A 5 45.67 -20.95 23.36
CA ALA A 5 44.40 -20.25 23.41
C ALA A 5 44.06 -19.72 22.02
N GLY A 6 43.07 -20.34 21.35
CA GLY A 6 42.42 -19.77 20.18
C GLY A 6 41.62 -18.50 20.55
N PRO A 7 41.26 -17.65 19.58
CA PRO A 7 40.63 -16.36 19.87
C PRO A 7 39.27 -16.57 20.55
N LEU A 8 39.10 -15.90 21.69
CA LEU A 8 37.83 -15.76 22.37
C LEU A 8 36.84 -15.10 21.39
N ALA A 9 35.84 -15.86 20.94
CA ALA A 9 34.74 -15.31 20.17
C ALA A 9 34.07 -14.19 20.99
N PRO A 10 33.81 -13.01 20.41
CA PRO A 10 33.08 -11.96 21.11
C PRO A 10 31.68 -12.48 21.44
N SER A 11 31.26 -12.20 22.67
CA SER A 11 29.94 -12.51 23.24
C SER A 11 28.84 -12.42 22.19
N LEU A 12 28.32 -13.57 21.77
CA LEU A 12 27.09 -13.68 21.01
C LEU A 12 25.96 -13.12 21.88
N THR A 13 25.56 -11.89 21.59
CA THR A 13 24.33 -11.31 22.11
C THR A 13 23.14 -12.18 21.67
N PRO A 14 22.12 -12.34 22.53
CA PRO A 14 21.19 -13.47 22.48
C PRO A 14 20.07 -13.22 21.46
N TRP A 15 20.32 -13.56 20.19
CA TRP A 15 19.31 -13.54 19.14
C TRP A 15 18.48 -14.85 19.07
N LEU A 16 18.73 -15.81 19.96
CA LEU A 16 17.99 -17.07 20.05
C LEU A 16 17.01 -17.17 21.23
N ALA A 17 16.83 -16.09 21.99
CA ALA A 17 16.05 -16.13 23.23
C ALA A 17 15.09 -14.95 23.36
N ASP A 18 14.25 -14.72 22.36
CA ASP A 18 12.84 -14.36 22.61
C ASP A 18 12.04 -14.41 21.30
N ARG A 19 11.44 -15.57 21.03
CA ARG A 19 10.55 -15.79 19.87
C ARG A 19 9.12 -15.32 20.14
N ARG A 20 8.90 -14.52 21.20
CA ARG A 20 7.58 -14.09 21.67
C ARG A 20 7.43 -12.59 21.81
N GLN A 21 8.32 -11.74 21.30
CA GLN A 21 8.05 -10.30 21.35
C GLN A 21 8.92 -9.41 20.44
N ILE A 22 9.11 -9.78 19.17
CA ILE A 22 9.34 -8.73 18.17
C ILE A 22 8.00 -7.99 18.07
N ASN A 23 7.94 -6.83 18.70
CA ASN A 23 6.82 -5.91 18.67
C ASN A 23 6.69 -5.35 17.24
N TYR A 24 6.12 -6.13 16.33
CA TYR A 24 5.51 -5.57 15.14
C TYR A 24 4.37 -4.69 15.63
N PRO A 25 4.41 -3.36 15.40
CA PRO A 25 3.33 -2.49 15.84
C PRO A 25 2.02 -3.04 15.29
N ASP A 26 1.02 -3.13 16.16
CA ASP A 26 -0.35 -3.47 15.80
C ASP A 26 -0.79 -2.56 14.65
N ARG A 27 -0.65 -3.07 13.41
CA ARG A 27 -1.23 -2.46 12.21
C ARG A 27 -2.73 -2.59 12.42
N ARG A 28 -3.36 -1.59 13.06
CA ARG A 28 -4.80 -1.41 12.92
C ARG A 28 -5.08 -1.56 11.42
N LYS A 29 -5.83 -2.59 11.01
CA LYS A 29 -6.11 -2.88 9.60
C LYS A 29 -6.68 -1.62 8.95
N SER A 30 -5.81 -0.80 8.36
CA SER A 30 -6.24 0.40 7.65
C SER A 30 -6.87 -0.07 6.36
N THR A 31 -8.02 0.48 6.04
CA THR A 31 -8.74 0.16 4.80
C THR A 31 -8.57 1.31 3.85
N VAL A 32 -8.76 1.05 2.55
CA VAL A 32 -8.73 2.09 1.52
C VAL A 32 -9.71 3.23 1.82
N ARG A 33 -10.78 2.98 2.59
CA ARG A 33 -11.74 4.00 3.01
C ARG A 33 -11.09 5.13 3.81
N ASN A 34 -10.07 4.82 4.61
CA ASN A 34 -9.32 5.84 5.36
C ASN A 34 -8.47 6.71 4.43
N ASP A 35 -8.13 6.18 3.25
CA ASP A 35 -7.20 6.77 2.30
C ASP A 35 -7.90 7.53 1.17
N ILE A 36 -9.21 7.33 0.98
CA ILE A 36 -10.02 7.99 -0.05
C ILE A 36 -9.79 9.51 -0.11
N PRO A 37 -9.87 10.28 1.00
CA PRO A 37 -9.72 11.74 0.92
C PRO A 37 -8.34 12.16 0.42
N ARG A 38 -7.27 11.44 0.79
CA ARG A 38 -5.91 11.76 0.33
C ARG A 38 -5.69 11.31 -1.11
N LEU A 39 -6.23 10.16 -1.51
CA LEU A 39 -6.14 9.64 -2.88
C LEU A 39 -6.86 10.58 -3.85
N GLN A 40 -8.08 11.02 -3.51
CA GLN A 40 -8.82 11.97 -4.32
C GLN A 40 -8.04 13.28 -4.48
N ARG A 41 -7.57 13.87 -3.38
CA ARG A 41 -6.77 15.10 -3.44
C ARG A 41 -5.51 14.92 -4.28
N PHE A 42 -4.82 13.79 -4.12
CA PHE A 42 -3.63 13.47 -4.91
C PHE A 42 -3.94 13.43 -6.41
N LEU A 43 -4.96 12.70 -6.83
CA LEU A 43 -5.34 12.59 -8.24
C LEU A 43 -5.82 13.93 -8.82
N GLN A 44 -6.65 14.68 -8.07
CA GLN A 44 -7.10 16.01 -8.47
C GLN A 44 -5.92 16.96 -8.71
N GLN A 45 -4.92 16.95 -7.84
CA GLN A 45 -3.71 17.75 -8.00
C GLN A 45 -2.81 17.23 -9.14
N ARG A 46 -2.65 15.91 -9.25
CA ARG A 46 -1.76 15.26 -10.21
C ARG A 46 -2.21 15.45 -11.66
N PHE A 47 -3.52 15.48 -11.89
CA PHE A 47 -4.14 15.65 -13.21
C PHE A 47 -4.72 17.05 -13.44
N GLY A 48 -4.77 17.92 -12.42
CA GLY A 48 -5.36 19.25 -12.53
C GLY A 48 -6.89 19.24 -12.71
N LEU A 49 -7.56 18.16 -12.30
CA LEU A 49 -8.99 17.94 -12.51
C LEU A 49 -9.71 17.83 -11.17
N THR A 50 -10.39 18.91 -10.75
CA THR A 50 -11.17 18.93 -9.50
C THR A 50 -12.41 18.05 -9.53
N THR A 51 -12.82 17.60 -10.72
CA THR A 51 -13.98 16.72 -10.94
C THR A 51 -13.69 15.25 -10.68
N ILE A 52 -12.44 14.89 -10.32
CA ILE A 52 -12.10 13.51 -9.93
C ILE A 52 -12.70 13.21 -8.57
N GLU A 53 -13.39 12.09 -8.47
CA GLU A 53 -13.91 11.55 -7.22
C GLU A 53 -13.40 10.14 -6.98
N VAL A 54 -13.08 9.81 -5.73
CA VAL A 54 -12.71 8.46 -5.32
C VAL A 54 -13.78 7.92 -4.38
N ARG A 55 -14.37 6.78 -4.73
CA ARG A 55 -15.52 6.19 -4.03
C ARG A 55 -15.19 4.77 -3.54
N PRO A 56 -15.76 4.30 -2.41
CA PRO A 56 -15.54 2.92 -1.98
C PRO A 56 -16.12 1.90 -2.97
N ALA A 57 -15.38 0.83 -3.31
CA ALA A 57 -15.86 -0.24 -4.19
C ALA A 57 -16.79 -1.22 -3.44
N GLY A 58 -18.00 -0.77 -3.13
CA GLY A 58 -19.00 -1.57 -2.42
C GLY A 58 -18.54 -2.04 -1.04
N LYS A 59 -18.49 -3.36 -0.82
CA LYS A 59 -18.07 -3.98 0.46
C LYS A 59 -16.57 -4.30 0.53
N LYS A 60 -15.81 -4.09 -0.54
CA LYS A 60 -14.36 -4.34 -0.55
C LYS A 60 -13.64 -3.31 0.32
N THR A 61 -12.66 -3.75 1.09
CA THR A 61 -11.94 -2.91 2.06
C THR A 61 -10.57 -2.44 1.57
N ASP A 62 -10.10 -3.06 0.50
CA ASP A 62 -8.84 -2.81 -0.20
C ASP A 62 -9.03 -2.02 -1.50
N MET A 63 -10.26 -1.93 -2.02
CA MET A 63 -10.54 -1.34 -3.34
C MET A 63 -11.43 -0.09 -3.30
N ALA A 64 -11.10 0.87 -4.15
CA ALA A 64 -11.89 2.05 -4.45
C ALA A 64 -12.09 2.20 -5.97
N GLU A 65 -13.13 2.92 -6.35
CA GLU A 65 -13.47 3.27 -7.73
C GLU A 65 -13.16 4.74 -7.96
N VAL A 66 -12.70 5.10 -9.16
CA VAL A 66 -12.38 6.48 -9.54
C VAL A 66 -13.34 6.94 -10.62
N TYR A 67 -13.86 8.15 -10.45
CA TYR A 67 -14.84 8.76 -11.34
C TYR A 67 -14.40 10.14 -11.82
N ILE A 68 -14.83 10.53 -13.02
CA ILE A 68 -14.81 11.91 -13.52
C ILE A 68 -16.23 12.28 -13.92
N LYS A 69 -16.84 13.28 -13.27
CA LYS A 69 -18.23 13.70 -13.57
C LYS A 69 -19.23 12.53 -13.63
N ASP A 70 -19.17 11.64 -12.63
CA ASP A 70 -19.97 10.41 -12.53
C ASP A 70 -19.66 9.29 -13.54
N GLU A 71 -18.70 9.49 -14.45
CA GLU A 71 -18.19 8.44 -15.34
C GLU A 71 -17.10 7.64 -14.63
N PHE A 72 -17.22 6.32 -14.60
CA PHE A 72 -16.20 5.43 -14.05
C PHE A 72 -14.99 5.39 -14.97
N ILE A 73 -13.79 5.64 -14.42
CA ILE A 73 -12.54 5.63 -15.19
C ILE A 73 -11.55 4.57 -14.72
N GLY A 74 -11.76 3.93 -13.57
CA GLY A 74 -10.79 2.95 -13.09
C GLY A 74 -10.91 2.60 -11.61
N THR A 75 -9.98 1.77 -11.16
CA THR A 75 -9.93 1.26 -9.79
C THR A 75 -8.64 1.64 -9.09
N ILE A 76 -8.70 1.78 -7.77
CA ILE A 76 -7.52 1.83 -6.90
C ILE A 76 -7.54 0.62 -5.99
N THR A 77 -6.43 -0.12 -5.94
CA THR A 77 -6.22 -1.22 -4.99
C THR A 77 -5.13 -0.85 -4.01
N ARG A 78 -5.41 -0.96 -2.70
CA ARG A 78 -4.44 -0.80 -1.62
C ARG A 78 -3.74 -2.13 -1.39
N ASP A 79 -2.42 -2.09 -1.43
CA ASP A 79 -1.53 -3.21 -1.09
C ASP A 79 -0.72 -2.85 0.16
N ASP A 80 -0.72 -3.76 1.13
CA ASP A 80 0.07 -3.67 2.35
C ASP A 80 0.80 -4.97 2.68
N GLU A 81 1.18 -5.77 1.69
CA GLU A 81 1.92 -7.00 1.90
C GLU A 81 3.31 -6.76 2.53
N ASP A 82 3.94 -5.63 2.24
CA ASP A 82 5.30 -5.26 2.70
C ASP A 82 5.33 -4.27 3.89
N GLU A 83 6.50 -3.69 4.16
CA GLU A 83 6.72 -2.62 5.15
C GLU A 83 6.10 -1.27 4.73
N GLU A 84 5.75 -1.11 3.46
CA GLU A 84 5.20 0.12 2.89
C GLU A 84 3.81 -0.11 2.30
N THR A 85 2.91 0.86 2.49
CA THR A 85 1.58 0.81 1.87
C THR A 85 1.67 1.37 0.44
N THR A 86 1.31 0.54 -0.52
CA THR A 86 1.28 0.88 -1.95
C THR A 86 -0.16 1.00 -2.44
N PHE A 87 -0.37 1.84 -3.47
CA PHE A 87 -1.67 2.00 -4.13
C PHE A 87 -1.48 1.82 -5.63
N TYR A 88 -2.22 0.87 -6.21
CA TYR A 88 -2.27 0.64 -7.65
C TYR A 88 -3.48 1.35 -8.22
N PHE A 89 -3.28 2.24 -9.19
CA PHE A 89 -4.37 2.84 -9.96
C PHE A 89 -4.39 2.23 -11.36
N GLU A 90 -5.50 1.61 -11.72
CA GLU A 90 -5.70 0.95 -13.00
C GLU A 90 -6.83 1.65 -13.78
N MET A 91 -6.48 2.22 -14.93
CA MET A 91 -7.41 2.83 -15.89
C MET A 91 -7.33 2.02 -17.19
N PRO A 92 -8.22 1.03 -17.39
CA PRO A 92 -8.24 0.31 -18.66
C PRO A 92 -8.67 1.26 -19.78
N ILE A 93 -7.96 1.20 -20.90
CA ILE A 93 -8.36 1.87 -22.15
C ILE A 93 -8.72 0.76 -23.12
N LEU A 94 -9.95 0.82 -23.65
CA LEU A 94 -10.48 -0.14 -24.60
C LEU A 94 -10.49 0.49 -26.01
N GLU A 95 -10.52 -0.36 -27.04
CA GLU A 95 -10.58 0.10 -28.44
C GLU A 95 -11.77 1.05 -28.69
N VAL A 96 -12.91 0.77 -28.04
CA VAL A 96 -14.15 1.56 -28.14
C VAL A 96 -14.01 2.99 -27.57
N ASP A 97 -13.05 3.22 -26.69
CA ASP A 97 -12.82 4.54 -26.08
C ASP A 97 -12.16 5.52 -27.07
N PHE A 98 -11.61 5.01 -28.18
CA PHE A 98 -11.06 5.84 -29.24
C PHE A 98 -12.14 6.34 -30.22
N GLU A 99 -13.39 5.87 -30.11
CA GLU A 99 -14.48 6.36 -30.94
C GLU A 99 -14.77 7.83 -30.64
N GLY A 100 -14.44 8.74 -31.57
CA GLY A 100 -14.75 10.17 -31.44
C GLY A 100 -13.62 11.04 -30.87
N VAL A 101 -12.41 10.50 -30.75
CA VAL A 101 -11.15 11.24 -30.48
C VAL A 101 -10.39 11.46 -31.79
#